data_AF-A0A933DP86-F1
#
_entry.id   AF-A0A933DP86-F1
#
_cell.length_a   1.000
_cell.length_b   1.000
_cell.length_c   1.000
_cell.angle_alpha   90.00
_cell.angle_beta   90.00
_cell.angle_gamma   90.00
#
_symmetry.space_group_name_H-M   'P 1'
#
loop_
_entity.id
_entity.type
_entity.pdbx_description
1 polymer ?
#
loop_
_entity_poly.entity_id
_entity_poly.type
_entity_poly.pdbx_seq_one_letter_code
_entity_poly.pdbx_strand_id
1 'polypeptide(L)'
;MERTLASEAHPPTSSIVEERIILGSQSVDSWDCSYFVGQLRKTTLSPSEVLSAYLERTITPVPFTHDLPIQVAFVDGETSLPLGHPVDTWEFDALDRIKGATQKETYYIVFMFEENRRGLGDARCYETGLGFLGSEAT
;
A
#
# COMPACT_ATOMS: atom_id res chain seq x y z
N MET A 1 -2.44 4.49 14.81
CA MET A 1 -2.92 3.74 13.63
C MET A 1 -2.89 4.71 12.47
N GLU A 2 -1.92 4.55 11.56
CA GLU A 2 -1.64 5.49 10.48
C GLU A 2 -2.87 5.65 9.57
N ARG A 3 -3.44 6.86 9.55
CA ARG A 3 -4.53 7.25 8.65
C ARG A 3 -4.00 8.05 7.46
N THR A 4 -2.75 7.79 7.06
CA THR A 4 -2.00 8.65 6.14
C THR A 4 -2.70 8.83 4.80
N LEU A 5 -3.27 7.76 4.23
CA LEU A 5 -4.09 7.89 3.02
C LEU A 5 -5.48 8.44 3.31
N ALA A 6 -6.07 8.14 4.47
CA ALA A 6 -7.39 8.67 4.82
C ALA A 6 -7.42 10.20 5.05
N SER A 7 -6.27 10.85 5.27
CA SER A 7 -6.17 12.32 5.31
C SER A 7 -6.07 12.98 3.94
N GLU A 8 -5.92 12.21 2.86
CA GLU A 8 -5.78 12.76 1.51
C GLU A 8 -7.11 13.14 0.86
N ALA A 9 -7.01 14.14 -0.02
CA ALA A 9 -8.11 14.53 -0.88
C ALA A 9 -8.31 13.48 -1.98
N HIS A 10 -9.24 12.55 -1.77
CA HIS A 10 -9.66 11.60 -2.79
C HIS A 10 -10.75 12.18 -3.69
N PRO A 11 -10.94 11.65 -4.92
CA PRO A 11 -12.05 12.04 -5.77
C PRO A 11 -13.40 11.86 -5.07
N PRO A 12 -14.37 12.78 -5.24
CA PRO A 12 -15.60 12.83 -4.44
C PRO A 12 -16.52 11.61 -4.65
N THR A 13 -16.42 10.96 -5.80
CA THR A 13 -17.17 9.72 -6.13
C THR A 13 -16.44 8.47 -5.66
N SER A 14 -15.26 8.60 -5.06
CA SER A 14 -14.46 7.47 -4.63
C SER A 14 -14.78 7.02 -3.22
N SER A 15 -15.02 5.73 -3.05
CA SER A 15 -15.23 5.08 -1.75
C SER A 15 -14.16 4.04 -1.46
N ILE A 16 -13.83 3.87 -0.18
CA ILE A 16 -12.89 2.83 0.30
C ILE A 16 -13.63 1.50 0.30
N VAL A 17 -13.00 0.49 -0.29
CA VAL A 17 -13.42 -0.91 -0.23
C VAL A 17 -12.65 -1.64 0.87
N GLU A 18 -11.33 -1.43 0.91
CA GLU A 18 -10.42 -2.09 1.84
C GLU A 18 -9.19 -1.20 2.08
N GLU A 19 -8.62 -1.26 3.27
CA GLU A 19 -7.36 -0.61 3.61
C GLU A 19 -6.36 -1.68 4.06
N ARG A 20 -5.12 -1.60 3.55
CA ARG A 20 -4.00 -2.46 3.96
C ARG A 20 -2.82 -1.61 4.38
N ILE A 21 -2.24 -2.00 5.51
CA ILE A 21 -1.01 -1.40 6.05
C ILE A 21 -0.06 -2.56 6.31
N ILE A 22 1.13 -2.51 5.73
CA ILE A 22 2.21 -3.47 5.96
C ILE A 22 3.44 -2.66 6.35
N LEU A 23 3.95 -2.94 7.55
CA LEU A 23 5.16 -2.34 8.09
C LEU A 23 6.07 -3.47 8.50
N GLY A 24 7.29 -3.50 7.96
CA GLY A 24 8.28 -4.50 8.35
C GLY A 24 8.79 -5.30 7.16
N SER A 25 9.52 -6.37 7.47
CA SER A 25 9.98 -7.29 6.44
C SER A 25 8.86 -8.24 6.03
N GLN A 26 8.74 -8.48 4.73
CA GLN A 26 7.91 -9.57 4.19
C GLN A 26 8.56 -10.95 4.38
N SER A 27 9.84 -10.99 4.78
CA SER A 27 10.63 -12.21 4.97
C SER A 27 11.26 -12.27 6.36
N VAL A 28 11.13 -13.41 7.03
CA VAL A 28 11.63 -13.59 8.42
C VAL A 28 13.15 -13.41 8.53
N ASP A 29 13.88 -13.66 7.44
CA ASP A 29 15.35 -13.68 7.42
C ASP A 29 15.98 -12.45 6.72
N SER A 30 15.19 -11.49 6.23
CA SER A 30 15.73 -10.28 5.59
C SER A 30 15.74 -9.09 6.54
N TRP A 31 16.85 -8.36 6.53
CA TRP A 31 17.01 -7.06 7.19
C TRP A 31 16.32 -5.93 6.39
N ASP A 32 15.63 -6.28 5.32
CA ASP A 32 14.94 -5.35 4.43
C ASP A 32 13.56 -5.05 5.02
N CYS A 33 13.42 -3.89 5.63
CA CYS A 33 12.14 -3.37 6.08
C CYS A 33 11.47 -2.62 4.93
N SER A 34 10.27 -3.02 4.54
CA SER A 34 9.48 -2.27 3.57
C SER A 34 8.32 -1.56 4.26
N TYR A 35 7.99 -0.38 3.77
CA TYR A 35 6.79 0.34 4.16
C TYR A 35 5.78 0.25 3.03
N PHE A 36 4.57 -0.18 3.35
CA PHE A 36 3.46 -0.16 2.42
C PHE A 36 2.19 0.29 3.14
N VAL A 37 1.51 1.26 2.56
CA VAL A 37 0.12 1.56 2.90
C VAL A 37 -0.65 1.74 1.62
N GLY A 38 -1.82 1.14 1.56
CA GLY A 38 -2.70 1.31 0.42
C GLY A 38 -4.16 1.17 0.78
N GLN A 39 -4.99 1.70 -0.10
CA GLN A 39 -6.44 1.57 -0.04
C GLN A 39 -6.92 1.05 -1.38
N LEU A 40 -7.65 -0.05 -1.35
CA LEU A 40 -8.49 -0.47 -2.46
C LEU A 40 -9.72 0.43 -2.45
N ARG A 41 -9.94 1.11 -3.56
CA ARG A 41 -11.02 2.05 -3.74
C ARG A 41 -11.81 1.71 -4.99
N LYS A 42 -13.05 2.18 -5.00
CA LYS A 42 -13.90 2.15 -6.19
C LYS A 42 -14.44 3.54 -6.50
N THR A 43 -14.71 3.80 -7.78
CA THR A 43 -15.24 5.07 -8.28
C THR A 43 -16.01 4.88 -9.57
N THR A 44 -16.79 5.87 -9.97
CA THR A 44 -17.42 5.94 -11.30
C THR A 44 -16.59 6.72 -12.32
N LEU A 45 -15.45 7.29 -11.91
CA LEU A 45 -14.54 8.01 -12.79
C LEU A 45 -13.75 7.03 -13.67
N SER A 46 -13.38 7.49 -14.86
CA SER A 46 -12.51 6.74 -15.76
C SER A 46 -11.07 6.63 -15.21
N PRO A 47 -10.27 5.64 -15.66
CA PRO A 47 -8.87 5.50 -15.24
C PRO A 47 -8.02 6.77 -15.44
N SER A 48 -8.22 7.49 -16.55
CA SER A 48 -7.48 8.73 -16.83
C SER A 48 -7.82 9.87 -15.86
N GLU A 49 -9.08 9.99 -15.45
CA GLU A 49 -9.51 10.95 -14.43
C GLU A 49 -8.95 10.60 -13.05
N VAL A 50 -8.90 9.30 -12.71
CA VAL A 50 -8.26 8.83 -11.48
C VAL A 50 -6.77 9.16 -11.48
N LEU A 51 -6.04 8.81 -12.55
CA LEU A 51 -4.61 9.13 -12.66
C LEU A 51 -4.36 10.64 -12.52
N SER A 52 -5.19 11.46 -13.17
CA SER A 52 -5.08 12.92 -13.12
C SER A 52 -5.30 13.48 -11.71
N ALA A 53 -6.15 12.83 -10.89
CA ALA A 53 -6.41 13.26 -9.52
C ALA A 53 -5.20 13.04 -8.58
N TYR A 54 -4.41 11.99 -8.83
CA TYR A 54 -3.24 11.63 -8.03
C TYR A 54 -1.89 12.01 -8.65
N LEU A 55 -1.91 12.65 -9.84
CA LEU A 55 -0.71 13.07 -10.53
C LEU A 55 0.14 13.98 -9.64
N GLU A 56 1.43 13.66 -9.52
CA GLU A 56 2.43 14.40 -8.73
C GLU A 56 2.06 14.60 -7.25
N ARG A 57 1.12 13.81 -6.71
CA ARG A 57 0.77 13.86 -5.30
C ARG A 57 1.83 13.17 -4.46
N THR A 58 2.22 13.83 -3.38
CA THR A 58 3.10 13.28 -2.36
C THR A 58 2.53 13.51 -0.98
N ILE A 59 2.93 12.66 -0.03
CA ILE A 59 2.60 12.81 1.40
C ILE A 59 3.88 12.55 2.18
N THR A 60 4.03 13.21 3.32
CA THR A 60 5.00 12.82 4.34
C THR A 60 4.28 11.96 5.40
N PRO A 61 4.33 10.61 5.35
CA PRO A 61 3.77 9.80 6.43
C PRO A 61 4.52 10.09 7.72
N VAL A 62 3.86 10.09 8.88
CA VAL A 62 4.59 10.14 10.15
C VAL A 62 5.19 8.75 10.41
N PRO A 63 6.49 8.57 10.70
CA PRO A 63 7.52 9.56 11.05
C PRO A 63 8.56 9.82 9.93
N PHE A 64 8.18 9.71 8.67
CA PHE A 64 9.07 9.93 7.54
C PHE A 64 9.54 11.39 7.53
N THR A 65 10.80 11.58 7.15
CA THR A 65 11.42 12.91 7.01
C THR A 65 11.40 13.39 5.57
N HIS A 66 10.78 12.65 4.67
CA HIS A 66 10.72 12.92 3.24
C HIS A 66 9.36 12.50 2.69
N ASP A 67 9.05 13.05 1.53
CA ASP A 67 7.79 12.86 0.85
C ASP A 67 7.80 11.55 0.05
N LEU A 68 6.77 10.73 0.25
CA LEU A 68 6.51 9.56 -0.57
C LEU A 68 5.49 9.90 -1.66
N PRO A 69 5.70 9.44 -2.90
CA PRO A 69 4.72 9.60 -3.96
C PRO A 69 3.49 8.72 -3.69
N ILE A 70 2.30 9.29 -3.95
CA ILE A 70 1.08 8.52 -4.06
C ILE A 70 1.06 7.87 -5.45
N GLN A 71 0.91 6.56 -5.46
CA GLN A 71 0.84 5.75 -6.66
C GLN A 71 -0.56 5.15 -6.80
N VAL A 72 -0.92 4.83 -8.04
CA VAL A 72 -2.21 4.21 -8.40
C VAL A 72 -1.95 2.99 -9.26
N ALA A 73 -2.50 1.86 -8.88
CA ALA A 73 -2.60 0.66 -9.71
C ALA A 73 -4.09 0.35 -9.95
N PHE A 74 -4.47 0.10 -11.20
CA PHE A 74 -5.83 -0.33 -11.50
C PHE A 74 -5.96 -1.82 -11.22
N VAL A 75 -7.17 -2.24 -10.83
CA VAL A 75 -7.46 -3.66 -10.58
C VAL A 75 -8.12 -4.22 -11.82
N ASP A 76 -7.30 -4.51 -12.83
CA ASP A 76 -7.71 -5.00 -14.15
C ASP A 76 -6.97 -6.28 -14.59
N GLY A 77 -5.97 -6.71 -13.82
CA GLY A 77 -5.13 -7.88 -14.11
C GLY A 77 -3.95 -7.58 -15.03
N GLU A 78 -3.71 -6.31 -15.34
CA GLU A 78 -2.63 -5.88 -16.23
C GLU A 78 -1.53 -5.07 -15.51
N THR A 79 -1.51 -5.06 -14.17
CA THR A 79 -0.48 -4.32 -13.43
C THR A 79 0.92 -4.78 -13.80
N SER A 80 1.78 -3.82 -14.13
CA SER A 80 3.16 -4.04 -14.58
C SER A 80 4.19 -4.00 -13.44
N LEU A 81 3.75 -4.23 -12.20
CA LEU A 81 4.64 -4.20 -11.04
C LEU A 81 5.47 -5.48 -10.94
N PRO A 82 6.68 -5.43 -10.36
CA PRO A 82 7.49 -6.61 -10.16
C PRO A 82 6.79 -7.67 -9.31
N LEU A 83 7.01 -8.94 -9.63
CA LEU A 83 6.55 -10.06 -8.81
C LEU A 83 7.09 -9.91 -7.38
N GLY A 84 6.21 -10.09 -6.39
CA GLY A 84 6.52 -9.91 -4.97
C GLY A 84 6.31 -8.48 -4.45
N HIS A 85 5.94 -7.53 -5.32
CA HIS A 85 5.48 -6.23 -4.88
C HIS A 85 4.11 -6.38 -4.15
N PRO A 86 3.90 -5.74 -2.98
CA PRO A 86 2.65 -5.90 -2.20
C PRO A 86 1.37 -5.64 -3.00
N VAL A 87 1.43 -4.68 -3.93
CA VAL A 87 0.30 -4.32 -4.79
C VAL A 87 0.00 -5.39 -5.83
N ASP A 88 1.01 -6.05 -6.40
CA ASP A 88 0.81 -7.14 -7.36
C ASP A 88 0.03 -8.29 -6.71
N THR A 89 0.50 -8.75 -5.55
CA THR A 89 -0.19 -9.78 -4.77
C THR A 89 -1.60 -9.35 -4.35
N TRP A 90 -1.75 -8.09 -3.90
CA TRP A 90 -3.06 -7.59 -3.48
C TRP A 90 -4.03 -7.44 -4.66
N GLU A 91 -3.57 -7.03 -5.84
CA GLU A 91 -4.40 -6.93 -7.03
C GLU A 91 -4.99 -8.29 -7.39
N PHE A 92 -4.16 -9.34 -7.44
CA PHE A 92 -4.64 -10.70 -7.70
C PHE A 92 -5.72 -11.13 -6.70
N ASP A 93 -5.51 -10.88 -5.41
CA ASP A 93 -6.53 -11.16 -4.40
C ASP A 93 -7.81 -10.32 -4.61
N ALA A 94 -7.66 -9.05 -4.98
CA ALA A 94 -8.75 -8.11 -5.17
C ALA A 94 -9.59 -8.47 -6.39
N LEU A 95 -8.94 -8.82 -7.51
CA LEU A 95 -9.59 -9.30 -8.73
C LEU A 95 -10.56 -10.43 -8.45
N ASP A 96 -10.13 -11.44 -7.68
CA ASP A 96 -11.00 -12.56 -7.34
C ASP A 96 -12.25 -12.13 -6.56
N ARG A 97 -12.12 -11.17 -5.65
CA ARG A 97 -13.24 -10.62 -4.88
C ARG A 97 -14.19 -9.78 -5.73
N ILE A 98 -13.69 -9.06 -6.73
CA ILE A 98 -14.48 -8.14 -7.54
C ILE A 98 -15.01 -8.76 -8.85
N LYS A 99 -14.75 -10.04 -9.13
CA LYS A 99 -15.24 -10.77 -10.32
C LYS A 99 -16.77 -10.68 -10.56
N GLY A 100 -17.56 -10.33 -9.53
CA GLY A 100 -19.01 -10.11 -9.62
C GLY A 100 -19.45 -8.64 -9.52
N ALA A 101 -18.53 -7.69 -9.52
CA ALA A 101 -18.81 -6.27 -9.34
C ALA A 101 -19.48 -5.63 -10.56
N THR A 102 -20.13 -4.49 -10.35
CA THR A 102 -20.88 -3.78 -11.40
C THR A 102 -19.92 -3.23 -12.46
N GLN A 103 -20.16 -3.52 -13.75
CA GLN A 103 -19.32 -3.09 -14.89
C GLN A 103 -19.11 -1.56 -15.03
N LYS A 104 -19.79 -0.73 -14.23
CA LYS A 104 -19.70 0.74 -14.28
C LYS A 104 -18.73 1.33 -13.25
N GLU A 105 -18.13 0.50 -12.41
CA GLU A 105 -17.20 0.95 -11.37
C GLU A 105 -15.76 0.65 -11.77
N THR A 106 -14.88 1.64 -11.61
CA THR A 106 -13.44 1.48 -11.72
C THR A 106 -12.88 1.17 -10.34
N TYR A 107 -12.16 0.05 -10.23
CA TYR A 107 -11.47 -0.40 -9.03
C TYR A 107 -9.97 -0.09 -9.16
N TYR A 108 -9.41 0.49 -8.11
CA TYR A 108 -8.00 0.88 -8.11
C TYR A 108 -7.44 0.85 -6.69
N ILE A 109 -6.15 0.54 -6.59
CA ILE A 109 -5.36 0.60 -5.36
C ILE A 109 -4.60 1.92 -5.39
N VAL A 110 -4.88 2.81 -4.44
CA VAL A 110 -4.04 3.97 -4.16
C VAL A 110 -3.07 3.61 -3.05
N PHE A 111 -1.77 3.83 -3.24
CA PHE A 111 -0.76 3.34 -2.30
C PHE A 111 0.47 4.24 -2.21
N MET A 112 1.22 4.05 -1.13
CA MET A 112 2.59 4.50 -0.95
C MET A 112 3.45 3.30 -0.61
N PHE A 113 4.66 3.28 -1.17
CA PHE A 113 5.59 2.16 -1.01
C PHE A 113 7.02 2.68 -0.96
N GLU A 114 7.80 2.17 -0.01
CA GLU A 114 9.24 2.40 0.09
C GLU A 114 9.94 1.08 0.47
N GLU A 115 10.92 0.67 -0.33
CA GLU A 115 11.72 -0.54 -0.09
C GLU A 115 13.00 -0.26 0.70
N ASN A 116 13.55 -1.31 1.31
CA ASN A 116 14.91 -1.31 1.88
C ASN A 116 15.13 -0.20 2.90
N ARG A 117 14.13 0.05 3.75
CA ARG A 117 14.20 1.08 4.78
C ARG A 117 15.20 0.67 5.86
N ARG A 118 16.42 1.17 5.72
CA ARG A 118 17.52 1.01 6.68
C ARG A 118 17.47 2.13 7.72
N GLY A 119 16.41 2.16 8.52
CA GLY A 119 16.22 3.19 9.54
C GLY A 119 16.68 2.74 10.93
N LEU A 120 17.88 3.15 11.36
CA LEU A 120 18.15 3.30 12.80
C LEU A 120 17.09 4.28 13.35
N GLY A 121 16.12 3.77 14.10
CA GLY A 121 15.09 4.60 14.76
C GLY A 121 13.64 4.40 14.34
N ASP A 122 13.29 3.49 13.41
CA ASP A 122 11.90 3.04 13.29
C ASP A 122 11.67 1.73 14.03
N ALA A 123 11.13 1.83 15.25
CA ALA A 123 10.82 0.70 16.12
C ALA A 123 9.93 -0.37 15.45
N ARG A 124 9.15 -0.01 14.43
CA ARG A 124 8.24 -0.94 13.73
C ARG A 124 8.98 -1.90 12.80
N CYS A 125 10.18 -1.53 12.35
CA CYS A 125 11.09 -2.45 11.67
C CYS A 125 11.82 -3.39 12.65
N TYR A 126 11.92 -3.01 13.93
CA TYR A 126 12.53 -3.83 14.98
C TYR A 126 11.55 -4.86 15.57
N GLU A 127 10.24 -4.56 15.64
CA GLU A 127 9.23 -5.46 16.21
C GLU A 127 9.04 -6.76 15.41
N THR A 128 9.25 -6.76 14.09
CA THR A 128 9.16 -7.98 13.26
C THR A 128 10.48 -8.76 13.13
N GLY A 129 11.63 -8.12 13.38
CA GLY A 129 12.96 -8.76 13.31
C GLY A 129 13.48 -9.32 14.65
N LEU A 130 12.87 -8.93 15.79
CA LEU A 130 13.29 -9.36 17.13
C LEU A 130 12.39 -10.44 17.75
N GLY A 131 11.49 -11.05 16.98
CA GLY A 131 10.62 -12.13 17.44
C GLY A 131 11.32 -13.48 17.75
N PHE A 132 12.66 -13.58 17.66
CA PHE A 132 13.39 -14.82 17.93
C PHE A 132 14.75 -14.64 18.65
N LEU A 133 14.90 -13.61 19.49
CA LEU A 133 15.98 -13.58 20.48
C LEU A 133 15.39 -13.47 21.88
N GLY A 134 14.67 -14.52 22.30
CA GLY A 134 13.99 -14.53 23.60
C GLY A 134 13.37 -15.88 24.00
N SER A 135 14.11 -16.98 23.87
CA SER A 135 14.03 -18.20 24.70
C SER A 135 15.00 -19.20 24.07
N GLU A 136 16.08 -19.64 24.69
CA GLU A 136 16.13 -20.16 26.05
C GLU A 136 17.36 -19.63 26.80
N ALA A 137 17.08 -19.00 27.94
CA ALA A 137 17.98 -19.07 29.08
C ALA A 137 17.49 -20.24 29.96
N THR A 138 18.20 -21.37 29.91
CA THR A 138 18.60 -22.19 31.08
C THR A 138 19.62 -23.22 30.65
#